data_AF-W3WNJ6-F1
#
_entry.id   AF-W3WNJ6-F1
#
_cell.length_a   1.000
_cell.length_b   1.000
_cell.length_c   1.000
_cell.angle_alpha   90.00
_cell.angle_beta   90.00
_cell.angle_gamma   90.00
#
_symmetry.space_group_name_H-M   'P 1'
#
loop_
_entity.id
_entity.type
_entity.pdbx_description
1 polymer ?
#
loop_
_entity_poly.entity_id
_entity_poly.type
_entity_poly.pdbx_seq_one_letter_code
_entity_poly.pdbx_strand_id
1 'polypeptide(L)'
;MISSRPSNDKYEKVLANDPELESNSQRTEDEDESILPKWDQGYRKRSLAAMVWLCMRVALIVASIIAWGSSLWLTHLATLELQKARALIPHSAITTAQATKTLTVTAKLSAPTHTDQKTDSHESTGHRITNPHHDSLNTMFIPGGQLPVAGYGLAYNTYYCNGWSDPEGARARGCVLDPSQGGWVHELCHDPELRAEWLRLPDFGWWLDAHRTQPIAQERVWAADVPGGVHTELFTPQAFHIEHCKFVMRLRVKHTTRRNRGLGYLPLDPGHMYHCLHIMTDDGSDPTTLTKVVLGEFGGGTSGFGLGGECYMPIL
;
A
#
# COMPACT_ATOMS: atom_id res chain seq x y z
N MET A 1 12.02 -18.33 40.86
CA MET A 1 12.19 -17.76 39.50
C MET A 1 11.12 -16.69 39.34
N ILE A 2 11.51 -15.42 39.41
CA ILE A 2 10.59 -14.27 39.36
C ILE A 2 10.59 -13.81 37.89
N SER A 3 9.47 -14.03 37.20
CA SER A 3 9.26 -13.58 35.82
C SER A 3 8.61 -12.20 35.85
N SER A 4 9.37 -11.17 35.48
CA SER A 4 8.90 -9.80 35.36
C SER A 4 8.05 -9.62 34.10
N ARG A 5 6.75 -9.37 34.27
CA ARG A 5 5.87 -8.84 33.22
C ARG A 5 6.40 -7.48 32.73
N PRO A 6 6.39 -7.19 31.42
CA PRO A 6 6.59 -5.83 30.94
C PRO A 6 5.40 -4.95 31.38
N SER A 7 5.70 -3.71 31.79
CA SER A 7 4.72 -2.71 32.22
C SER A 7 3.87 -2.24 31.02
N ASN A 8 2.54 -2.27 31.20
CA ASN A 8 1.51 -1.84 30.25
C ASN A 8 1.31 -0.31 30.20
N ASP A 9 2.12 0.48 30.92
CA ASP A 9 1.82 1.90 31.19
C ASP A 9 1.96 2.83 29.97
N LYS A 10 2.50 2.34 28.85
CA LYS A 10 2.67 3.17 27.64
C LYS A 10 1.47 3.19 26.70
N TYR A 11 0.56 2.21 26.80
CA TYR A 11 -0.59 2.11 25.90
C TYR A 11 -1.91 2.59 26.53
N GLU A 12 -2.01 2.56 27.86
CA GLU A 12 -3.20 2.98 28.59
C GLU A 12 -3.45 4.51 28.49
N LYS A 13 -2.39 5.31 28.28
CA LYS A 13 -2.52 6.76 28.11
C LYS A 13 -3.07 7.22 26.76
N VAL A 14 -3.15 6.34 25.75
CA VAL A 14 -3.67 6.70 24.42
C VAL A 14 -5.18 6.45 24.31
N LEU A 15 -5.74 5.55 25.13
CA LEU A 15 -7.18 5.25 25.15
C LEU A 15 -8.00 6.25 26.00
N ALA A 16 -7.37 6.97 26.92
CA ALA A 16 -8.07 7.82 27.88
C ALA A 16 -8.52 9.20 27.34
N ASN A 17 -8.16 9.58 26.11
CA ASN A 17 -8.47 10.90 25.55
C ASN A 17 -9.03 10.79 24.12
N ASP A 18 -10.01 9.92 23.89
CA ASP A 18 -10.79 9.94 22.65
C ASP A 18 -12.07 10.77 22.83
N PRO A 19 -12.13 12.00 22.30
CA PRO A 19 -13.31 12.86 22.42
C PRO A 19 -14.56 12.32 21.69
N GLU A 20 -14.46 11.25 20.89
CA GLU A 20 -15.63 10.58 20.29
C GLU A 20 -16.37 9.66 21.29
N LEU A 21 -15.72 9.20 22.38
CA LEU A 21 -16.32 8.27 23.35
C LEU A 21 -17.32 8.95 24.30
N GLU A 22 -17.22 10.26 24.53
CA GLU A 22 -18.12 10.99 25.43
C GLU A 22 -19.37 11.57 24.74
N SER A 23 -19.42 11.65 23.40
CA SER A 23 -20.51 12.37 22.73
C SER A 23 -21.78 11.53 22.46
N ASN A 24 -21.79 10.24 22.80
CA ASN A 24 -22.89 9.33 22.44
C ASN A 24 -23.72 8.80 23.62
N SER A 25 -23.45 9.19 24.87
CA SER A 25 -24.19 8.65 26.04
C SER A 25 -25.39 9.49 26.49
N GLN A 26 -25.82 10.50 25.71
CA GLN A 26 -26.94 11.35 26.11
C GLN A 26 -27.77 11.80 24.90
N ARG A 27 -28.51 10.85 24.32
CA ARG A 27 -29.63 11.18 23.45
C ARG A 27 -30.88 10.53 24.02
N THR A 28 -31.59 11.31 24.83
CA THR A 28 -32.95 11.04 25.26
C THR A 28 -33.84 10.99 24.03
N GLU A 29 -34.68 9.95 23.98
CA GLU A 29 -35.82 9.84 23.08
C GLU A 29 -36.74 11.03 23.33
N ASP A 30 -36.85 11.90 22.34
CA ASP A 30 -38.04 12.66 21.94
C ASP A 30 -37.60 13.82 21.02
N GLU A 31 -38.46 14.12 20.04
CA GLU A 31 -38.43 15.25 19.10
C GLU A 31 -37.82 15.02 17.69
N ASP A 32 -38.74 14.66 16.80
CA ASP A 32 -39.25 15.46 15.69
C ASP A 32 -38.55 15.43 14.32
N GLU A 33 -39.40 15.24 13.30
CA GLU A 33 -39.11 15.20 11.88
C GLU A 33 -38.62 16.57 11.39
N SER A 34 -37.38 16.63 10.90
CA SER A 34 -36.90 17.49 9.77
C SER A 34 -35.39 17.76 9.82
N ILE A 35 -34.57 16.72 9.97
CA ILE A 35 -33.11 16.85 9.86
C ILE A 35 -32.68 16.45 8.44
N LEU A 36 -32.91 17.35 7.48
CA LEU A 36 -32.02 17.40 6.32
C LEU A 36 -30.68 17.99 6.80
N PRO A 37 -29.57 17.26 6.65
CA PRO A 37 -28.31 17.74 7.18
C PRO A 37 -27.83 18.94 6.35
N LYS A 38 -27.68 20.07 7.04
CA LYS A 38 -27.25 21.36 6.51
C LYS A 38 -25.76 21.35 6.19
N TRP A 39 -25.35 20.57 5.19
CA TRP A 39 -23.94 20.42 4.77
C TRP A 39 -23.37 21.63 4.00
N ASP A 40 -24.16 22.67 3.71
CA ASP A 40 -23.79 23.69 2.72
C ASP A 40 -23.35 25.06 3.28
N GLN A 41 -22.99 25.16 4.57
CA GLN A 41 -22.56 26.47 5.15
C GLN A 41 -21.10 26.55 5.61
N GLY A 42 -20.33 25.46 5.54
CA GLY A 42 -18.93 25.43 5.97
C GLY A 42 -17.90 25.79 4.91
N TYR A 43 -18.24 25.76 3.61
CA TYR A 43 -17.24 25.71 2.54
C TYR A 43 -16.71 27.08 2.05
N ARG A 44 -17.01 28.19 2.74
CA ARG A 44 -16.73 29.53 2.20
C ARG A 44 -16.03 30.50 3.14
N LYS A 45 -14.94 30.06 3.76
CA LYS A 45 -13.87 30.95 4.25
C LYS A 45 -12.50 30.36 3.98
N ARG A 46 -12.15 30.09 2.72
CA ARG A 46 -10.73 30.04 2.34
C ARG A 46 -10.16 31.42 2.64
N SER A 47 -9.22 31.50 3.57
CA SER A 47 -8.59 32.76 3.93
C SER A 47 -7.95 33.38 2.69
N LEU A 48 -7.96 34.71 2.56
CA LEU A 48 -7.25 35.42 1.50
C LEU A 48 -5.79 34.96 1.41
N ALA A 49 -5.19 34.57 2.54
CA ALA A 49 -3.84 33.99 2.60
C ALA A 49 -3.72 32.69 1.80
N ALA A 50 -4.70 31.78 1.86
CA ALA A 50 -4.68 30.54 1.08
C ALA A 50 -4.79 30.80 -0.43
N MET A 51 -5.59 31.81 -0.82
CA MET A 51 -5.72 32.21 -2.22
C MET A 51 -4.42 32.88 -2.73
N VAL A 52 -3.84 33.79 -1.96
CA VAL A 52 -2.55 34.44 -2.29
C VAL A 52 -1.43 33.40 -2.40
N TRP A 53 -1.38 32.44 -1.48
CA TRP A 53 -0.38 31.37 -1.50
C TRP A 53 -0.52 30.47 -2.73
N LEU A 54 -1.76 30.14 -3.13
CA LEU A 54 -2.01 29.39 -4.37
C LEU A 54 -1.56 30.18 -5.61
N CYS A 55 -1.88 31.47 -5.69
CA CYS A 55 -1.44 32.33 -6.79
C CYS A 55 0.09 32.43 -6.88
N MET A 56 0.77 32.58 -5.74
CA MET A 56 2.24 32.57 -5.67
C MET A 56 2.82 31.25 -6.19
N ARG A 57 2.26 30.10 -5.79
CA ARG A 57 2.71 28.78 -6.28
C ARG A 57 2.54 28.64 -7.78
N VAL A 58 1.40 29.06 -8.33
CA VAL A 58 1.16 29.00 -9.78
C VAL A 58 2.14 29.91 -10.53
N ALA A 59 2.40 31.12 -10.04
CA ALA A 59 3.37 32.04 -10.65
C ALA A 59 4.79 31.45 -10.67
N LEU A 60 5.23 30.80 -9.60
CA LEU A 60 6.54 30.14 -9.53
C LEU A 60 6.66 28.97 -10.51
N ILE A 61 5.61 28.16 -10.64
CA ILE A 61 5.58 27.04 -11.60
C ILE A 61 5.68 27.57 -13.04
N VAL A 62 4.91 28.60 -13.39
CA VAL A 62 4.95 29.21 -14.72
C VAL A 62 6.33 29.80 -15.01
N ALA A 63 6.93 30.52 -14.05
CA ALA A 63 8.28 31.07 -14.21
C ALA A 63 9.34 29.95 -14.43
N SER A 64 9.21 28.83 -13.71
CA SER A 64 10.10 27.67 -13.89
C SER A 64 9.98 27.06 -15.28
N ILE A 65 8.75 26.91 -15.80
CA ILE A 65 8.52 26.37 -17.15
C ILE A 65 9.12 27.29 -18.22
N ILE A 66 8.95 28.61 -18.08
CA ILE A 66 9.53 29.59 -19.02
C ILE A 66 11.07 29.55 -18.98
N ALA A 67 11.66 29.45 -17.80
CA ALA A 67 13.12 29.35 -17.64
C ALA A 67 13.68 28.08 -18.32
N TRP A 68 13.03 26.93 -18.11
CA TRP A 68 13.38 25.67 -18.76
C TRP A 68 13.26 25.74 -20.28
N GLY A 69 12.14 26.27 -20.79
CA GLY A 69 11.93 26.45 -22.23
C GLY A 69 12.98 27.35 -22.87
N SER A 70 13.35 28.44 -22.18
CA SER A 70 14.40 29.37 -22.64
C SER A 70 15.78 28.72 -22.66
N SER A 71 16.10 27.90 -21.66
CA SER A 71 17.36 27.14 -21.61
C SER A 71 17.47 26.14 -22.77
N LEU A 72 16.41 25.36 -23.00
CA LEU A 72 16.36 24.42 -24.13
C LEU A 72 16.51 25.14 -25.48
N TRP A 73 15.82 26.27 -25.66
CA TRP A 73 15.95 27.08 -26.87
C TRP A 73 17.39 27.59 -27.10
N LEU A 74 18.05 28.08 -26.05
CA LEU A 74 19.46 28.52 -26.15
C LEU A 74 20.41 27.37 -26.49
N THR A 75 20.22 26.19 -25.89
CA THR A 75 21.01 25.00 -26.25
C THR A 75 20.80 24.59 -27.71
N HIS A 76 19.55 24.67 -28.19
CA HIS A 76 19.26 24.42 -29.60
C HIS A 76 19.98 25.44 -30.50
N LEU A 77 19.92 26.74 -30.21
CA LEU A 77 20.64 27.75 -31.00
C LEU A 77 22.16 27.52 -31.01
N ALA A 78 22.74 27.17 -29.86
CA ALA A 78 24.16 26.86 -29.76
C ALA A 78 24.55 25.65 -30.62
N THR A 79 23.73 24.60 -30.66
CA THR A 79 23.99 23.42 -31.51
C THR A 79 23.92 23.75 -33.01
N LEU A 80 22.98 24.60 -33.43
CA LEU A 80 22.89 25.05 -34.82
C LEU A 80 24.12 25.86 -35.25
N GLU A 81 24.59 26.78 -34.41
CA GLU A 81 25.81 27.55 -34.69
C GLU A 81 27.05 26.65 -34.74
N LEU A 82 27.14 25.64 -33.86
CA LEU A 82 28.22 24.65 -33.89
C LEU A 82 28.21 23.83 -35.19
N GLN A 83 27.02 23.46 -35.69
CA GLN A 83 26.88 22.75 -36.95
C GLN A 83 27.31 23.61 -38.15
N LYS A 84 26.91 24.89 -38.19
CA LYS A 84 27.37 25.84 -39.21
C LYS A 84 28.89 26.00 -39.17
N ALA A 85 29.48 26.15 -37.98
CA ALA A 85 30.92 26.26 -37.82
C ALA A 85 31.67 25.01 -38.31
N ARG A 86 31.14 23.81 -38.02
CA ARG A 86 31.71 22.54 -38.53
C ARG A 86 31.65 22.44 -40.06
N ALA A 87 30.59 22.94 -40.69
CA ALA A 87 30.46 22.92 -42.15
C ALA A 87 31.50 23.81 -42.86
N LEU A 88 32.07 24.81 -42.16
CA LEU A 88 33.11 25.69 -42.70
C LEU A 88 34.53 25.11 -42.56
N ILE A 89 34.71 24.00 -41.84
CA ILE A 89 36.01 23.34 -41.71
C ILE A 89 36.18 22.38 -42.90
N PRO A 90 37.09 22.66 -43.85
CA PRO A 90 37.30 21.78 -44.99
C PRO A 90 37.85 20.42 -44.53
N HIS A 91 37.22 19.34 -44.99
CA HIS A 91 37.56 17.95 -44.66
C HIS A 91 39.01 17.54 -44.97
N SER A 92 39.76 18.34 -45.72
CA SER A 92 41.16 18.07 -46.09
C SER A 92 42.18 18.29 -44.96
N ALA A 93 41.79 18.88 -43.83
CA ALA A 93 42.73 19.19 -42.73
C ALA A 93 42.87 18.10 -41.65
N ILE A 94 42.03 17.06 -41.64
CA ILE A 94 41.97 16.09 -40.53
C ILE A 94 42.74 14.78 -40.82
N THR A 95 43.06 14.50 -42.09
CA THR A 95 43.74 13.24 -42.46
C THR A 95 45.23 13.20 -42.09
N THR A 96 45.84 14.30 -41.67
CA THR A 96 47.29 14.36 -41.40
C THR A 96 47.67 14.13 -39.93
N ALA A 97 46.71 14.07 -38.99
CA ALA A 97 47.03 14.00 -37.55
C ALA A 97 46.98 12.58 -36.92
N GLN A 98 46.50 11.55 -37.63
CA GLN A 98 46.35 10.20 -37.07
C GLN A 98 47.47 9.20 -37.45
N ALA A 99 48.50 9.61 -38.19
CA ALA A 99 49.54 8.70 -38.69
C ALA A 99 50.73 8.47 -37.75
N THR A 100 50.73 8.91 -36.48
CA THR A 100 51.97 8.88 -35.65
C THR A 100 51.83 8.39 -34.22
N LYS A 101 50.86 7.52 -33.90
CA LYS A 101 50.83 6.81 -32.61
C LYS A 101 50.46 5.34 -32.76
N THR A 102 51.37 4.55 -33.31
CA THR A 102 51.39 3.10 -33.11
C THR A 102 52.83 2.65 -33.01
N LEU A 103 53.38 2.71 -31.80
CA LEU A 103 54.66 2.08 -31.44
C LEU A 103 54.45 1.29 -30.15
N THR A 104 54.38 -0.03 -30.34
CA THR A 104 55.11 -1.06 -29.59
C THR A 104 54.84 -1.23 -28.10
N VAL A 105 54.06 -2.25 -27.76
CA VAL A 105 54.39 -3.16 -26.64
C VAL A 105 54.07 -4.59 -27.07
N THR A 106 55.13 -5.36 -27.29
CA THR A 106 55.12 -6.80 -27.54
C THR A 106 55.67 -7.52 -26.31
N ALA A 107 55.29 -8.80 -26.16
CA ALA A 107 55.76 -9.82 -25.21
C ALA A 107 54.99 -9.83 -23.85
N LYS A 108 54.58 -10.98 -23.31
CA LYS A 108 55.27 -12.29 -23.35
C LYS A 108 54.30 -13.45 -23.11
N LEU A 109 54.50 -14.49 -23.91
CA LEU A 109 53.93 -15.83 -23.88
C LEU A 109 54.48 -16.61 -22.66
N SER A 110 53.64 -17.37 -21.94
CA SER A 110 54.02 -18.59 -21.21
C SER A 110 52.74 -19.35 -20.77
N ALA A 111 52.48 -20.49 -21.42
CA ALA A 111 51.73 -21.62 -20.86
C ALA A 111 52.72 -22.48 -20.01
N PRO A 112 52.32 -23.45 -19.16
CA PRO A 112 51.60 -24.65 -19.64
C PRO A 112 50.64 -25.39 -18.65
N THR A 113 49.80 -26.24 -19.26
CA THR A 113 49.30 -27.58 -18.84
C THR A 113 48.54 -27.86 -17.52
N HIS A 114 47.30 -28.36 -17.72
CA HIS A 114 46.60 -29.51 -17.12
C HIS A 114 46.54 -29.68 -15.59
N THR A 115 45.32 -29.70 -15.03
CA THR A 115 44.71 -30.91 -14.43
C THR A 115 43.20 -30.72 -14.19
N ASP A 116 42.42 -31.77 -14.48
CA ASP A 116 41.01 -31.93 -14.12
C ASP A 116 40.83 -32.01 -12.60
N GLN A 117 39.82 -31.33 -12.03
CA GLN A 117 39.04 -31.88 -10.92
C GLN A 117 37.70 -31.16 -10.68
N LYS A 118 36.66 -32.00 -10.78
CA LYS A 118 35.32 -31.91 -10.22
C LYS A 118 35.35 -31.62 -8.72
N THR A 119 34.56 -30.67 -8.22
CA THR A 119 33.53 -30.84 -7.15
C THR A 119 32.94 -29.49 -6.69
N ASP A 120 31.69 -29.62 -6.26
CA ASP A 120 30.76 -28.72 -5.61
C ASP A 120 31.26 -27.66 -4.61
N SER A 121 30.34 -26.72 -4.37
CA SER A 121 30.01 -26.01 -3.13
C SER A 121 30.34 -24.52 -3.01
N HIS A 122 29.25 -23.77 -2.77
CA HIS A 122 29.11 -22.57 -1.96
C HIS A 122 30.39 -21.95 -1.37
N GLU A 123 30.64 -20.68 -1.65
CA GLU A 123 30.72 -19.67 -0.58
C GLU A 123 30.62 -18.24 -1.14
N SER A 124 29.72 -17.46 -0.55
CA SER A 124 29.54 -16.03 -0.74
C SER A 124 30.36 -15.32 0.34
N THR A 125 31.21 -14.37 -0.03
CA THR A 125 31.53 -13.21 0.82
C THR A 125 32.33 -12.13 0.07
N GLY A 126 31.85 -10.88 0.15
CA GLY A 126 32.73 -9.76 0.46
C GLY A 126 32.92 -8.62 -0.57
N HIS A 127 32.19 -7.51 -0.35
CA HIS A 127 32.63 -6.09 -0.42
C HIS A 127 32.99 -5.46 -1.78
N ARG A 128 32.83 -4.15 -2.08
CA ARG A 128 32.04 -2.96 -1.66
C ARG A 128 32.62 -1.76 -2.46
N ILE A 129 31.82 -0.69 -2.70
CA ILE A 129 32.23 0.74 -3.01
C ILE A 129 32.57 1.00 -4.50
N THR A 130 32.12 2.00 -5.29
CA THR A 130 31.37 3.30 -5.24
C THR A 130 30.99 3.65 -6.70
N ASN A 131 30.00 4.46 -7.10
CA ASN A 131 29.75 5.89 -6.80
C ASN A 131 28.41 6.35 -7.46
N PRO A 132 27.89 7.55 -7.14
CA PRO A 132 26.53 8.00 -7.45
C PRO A 132 26.44 8.89 -8.71
N HIS A 133 25.29 8.89 -9.39
CA HIS A 133 24.61 10.08 -9.92
C HIS A 133 23.34 9.69 -10.72
N HIS A 134 22.21 10.21 -10.23
CA HIS A 134 21.00 10.68 -10.91
C HIS A 134 20.39 10.00 -12.15
N ASP A 135 19.06 9.84 -12.03
CA ASP A 135 18.02 9.84 -13.07
C ASP A 135 17.82 8.58 -13.93
N SER A 136 16.93 7.72 -13.44
CA SER A 136 15.74 7.36 -14.23
C SER A 136 14.59 6.96 -13.29
N LEU A 137 13.48 7.69 -13.41
CA LEU A 137 12.17 7.33 -12.88
C LEU A 137 11.72 6.01 -13.51
N ASN A 138 12.17 4.89 -12.96
CA ASN A 138 11.59 3.59 -13.19
C ASN A 138 10.75 3.22 -11.98
N THR A 139 9.47 3.60 -12.04
CA THR A 139 8.39 3.09 -11.19
C THR A 139 8.18 1.61 -11.53
N MET A 140 8.98 0.73 -10.92
CA MET A 140 8.90 -0.73 -11.03
C MET A 140 9.17 -1.28 -9.61
N PHE A 141 8.18 -1.37 -8.72
CA PHE A 141 7.13 -2.40 -8.56
C PHE A 141 7.66 -3.78 -8.09
N ILE A 142 7.15 -4.21 -6.90
CA ILE A 142 7.19 -5.53 -6.19
C ILE A 142 8.55 -5.92 -5.52
N PRO A 143 8.68 -6.60 -4.34
CA PRO A 143 7.74 -7.12 -3.31
C PRO A 143 7.95 -6.50 -1.89
N GLY A 144 6.91 -6.50 -1.04
CA GLY A 144 6.91 -5.84 0.28
C GLY A 144 6.53 -4.36 0.20
N GLY A 145 5.66 -4.05 -0.77
CA GLY A 145 5.45 -2.73 -1.33
C GLY A 145 5.00 -1.70 -0.30
N GLN A 146 5.73 -0.59 -0.24
CA GLN A 146 5.06 0.67 0.05
C GLN A 146 4.06 0.88 -1.08
N LEU A 147 2.77 0.69 -0.82
CA LEU A 147 1.79 1.49 -1.55
C LEU A 147 2.21 2.95 -1.36
N PRO A 148 2.48 3.72 -2.42
CA PRO A 148 2.57 5.15 -2.30
C PRO A 148 1.15 5.72 -2.13
N VAL A 149 0.46 5.34 -1.06
CA VAL A 149 -0.75 6.05 -0.65
C VAL A 149 -0.27 7.37 -0.09
N ALA A 150 -0.47 8.43 -0.86
CA ALA A 150 -0.06 9.78 -0.46
C ALA A 150 -0.60 10.08 0.95
N GLY A 151 0.31 10.43 1.86
CA GLY A 151 -0.02 10.72 3.26
C GLY A 151 -0.06 9.52 4.20
N TYR A 152 0.33 8.31 3.76
CA TYR A 152 0.46 7.12 4.62
C TYR A 152 1.82 6.45 4.47
N GLY A 153 2.34 5.89 5.58
CA GLY A 153 3.60 5.17 5.63
C GLY A 153 3.41 3.79 6.27
N LEU A 154 4.07 2.78 5.72
CA LEU A 154 4.05 1.41 6.24
C LEU A 154 4.66 1.38 7.64
N ALA A 155 3.88 0.97 8.63
CA ALA A 155 4.31 0.76 10.01
C ALA A 155 4.63 -0.72 10.29
N TYR A 156 3.79 -1.63 9.79
CA TYR A 156 3.99 -3.08 9.91
C TYR A 156 3.69 -3.77 8.58
N ASN A 157 4.47 -4.81 8.26
CA ASN A 157 4.26 -5.64 7.07
C ASN A 157 3.50 -6.93 7.42
N THR A 158 3.19 -7.72 6.40
CA THR A 158 2.36 -8.93 6.55
C THR A 158 2.99 -10.06 7.35
N TYR A 159 4.32 -10.15 7.36
CA TYR A 159 5.01 -11.14 8.20
C TYR A 159 4.78 -10.89 9.69
N TYR A 160 4.53 -9.64 10.09
CA TYR A 160 4.30 -9.31 11.49
C TYR A 160 3.04 -10.00 12.03
N CYS A 161 1.92 -9.88 11.32
CA CYS A 161 0.65 -10.51 11.70
C CYS A 161 0.39 -11.83 11.00
N ASN A 162 1.41 -12.67 10.75
CA ASN A 162 1.23 -14.02 10.20
C ASN A 162 0.51 -14.99 11.17
N GLY A 163 -0.71 -14.64 11.58
CA GLY A 163 -1.54 -15.40 12.50
C GLY A 163 -2.20 -16.61 11.89
N TRP A 164 -2.04 -16.81 10.57
CA TRP A 164 -2.47 -18.04 9.93
C TRP A 164 -1.52 -19.21 10.21
N SER A 165 -0.21 -18.98 10.16
CA SER A 165 0.78 -20.01 10.54
C SER A 165 1.02 -20.06 12.04
N ASP A 166 0.88 -18.93 12.73
CA ASP A 166 1.20 -18.77 14.15
C ASP A 166 0.13 -17.88 14.85
N PRO A 167 -1.09 -18.40 15.11
CA PRO A 167 -2.16 -17.64 15.76
C PRO A 167 -1.79 -17.12 17.15
N GLU A 168 -1.05 -17.93 17.93
CA GLU A 168 -0.64 -17.57 19.29
C GLU A 168 0.43 -16.47 19.28
N GLY A 169 1.46 -16.61 18.45
CA GLY A 169 2.48 -15.58 18.36
C GLY A 169 1.96 -14.30 17.69
N ALA A 170 1.01 -14.37 16.74
CA ALA A 170 0.34 -13.17 16.23
C ALA A 170 -0.39 -12.41 17.35
N ARG A 171 -1.14 -13.11 18.20
CA ARG A 171 -1.75 -12.50 19.41
C ARG A 171 -0.70 -11.92 20.34
N ALA A 172 0.40 -12.64 20.59
CA ALA A 172 1.49 -12.17 21.44
C ALA A 172 2.18 -10.90 20.88
N ARG A 173 2.14 -10.70 19.57
CA ARG A 173 2.66 -9.50 18.88
C ARG A 173 1.64 -8.34 18.80
N GLY A 174 0.45 -8.49 19.38
CA GLY A 174 -0.59 -7.46 19.34
C GLY A 174 -1.45 -7.47 18.07
N CYS A 175 -1.49 -8.59 17.35
CA CYS A 175 -2.39 -8.74 16.20
C CYS A 175 -3.76 -9.28 16.64
N VAL A 176 -4.81 -8.81 15.96
CA VAL A 176 -6.20 -9.18 16.17
C VAL A 176 -6.75 -9.80 14.88
N LEU A 177 -7.44 -10.92 15.00
CA LEU A 177 -8.21 -11.48 13.89
C LEU A 177 -9.52 -10.70 13.75
N ASP A 178 -9.61 -9.94 12.66
CA ASP A 178 -10.72 -9.05 12.34
C ASP A 178 -11.39 -9.50 11.04
N PRO A 179 -12.50 -10.26 11.11
CA PRO A 179 -13.18 -10.76 9.92
C PRO A 179 -13.76 -9.64 9.03
N SER A 180 -14.03 -8.46 9.59
CA SER A 180 -14.48 -7.30 8.80
C SER A 180 -13.38 -6.79 7.86
N GLN A 181 -12.12 -6.95 8.27
CA GLN A 181 -10.92 -6.67 7.48
C GLN A 181 -10.34 -7.95 6.85
N GLY A 182 -11.06 -9.07 6.93
CA GLY A 182 -10.73 -10.32 6.25
C GLY A 182 -9.44 -11.02 6.70
N GLY A 183 -8.91 -10.70 7.89
CA GLY A 183 -7.69 -11.35 8.36
C GLY A 183 -7.11 -10.82 9.67
N TRP A 184 -5.86 -11.21 9.91
CA TRP A 184 -5.07 -10.77 11.05
C TRP A 184 -4.49 -9.38 10.79
N VAL A 185 -4.84 -8.42 11.64
CA VAL A 185 -4.41 -7.02 11.54
C VAL A 185 -3.71 -6.59 12.83
N HIS A 186 -2.76 -5.65 12.72
CA HIS A 186 -2.11 -5.06 13.90
C HIS A 186 -3.13 -4.26 14.72
N GLU A 187 -3.03 -4.24 16.05
CA GLU A 187 -3.95 -3.47 16.93
C GLU A 187 -4.08 -1.98 16.57
N LEU A 188 -3.02 -1.37 16.03
CA LEU A 188 -3.03 0.01 15.54
C LEU A 188 -3.89 0.22 14.29
N CYS A 189 -4.10 -0.83 13.51
CA CYS A 189 -4.95 -0.85 12.32
C CYS A 189 -6.30 -1.54 12.55
N HIS A 190 -6.50 -2.05 13.77
CA HIS A 190 -7.75 -2.66 14.18
C HIS A 190 -8.71 -1.60 14.72
N ASP A 191 -9.99 -1.69 14.31
CA ASP A 191 -11.07 -0.92 14.89
C ASP A 191 -11.99 -1.82 15.74
N PRO A 192 -11.88 -1.77 17.08
CA PRO A 192 -12.60 -2.71 17.95
C PRO A 192 -14.10 -2.48 17.96
N GLU A 193 -14.56 -1.24 17.78
CA GLU A 193 -15.98 -0.90 17.74
C GLU A 193 -16.63 -1.46 16.47
N LEU A 194 -15.97 -1.23 15.34
CA LEU A 194 -16.45 -1.70 14.04
C LEU A 194 -16.44 -3.24 13.99
N ARG A 195 -15.42 -3.90 14.54
CA ARG A 195 -15.43 -5.36 14.68
C ARG A 195 -16.53 -5.86 15.60
N ALA A 196 -16.80 -5.17 16.71
CA ALA A 196 -17.89 -5.57 17.60
C ALA A 196 -19.26 -5.48 16.91
N GLU A 197 -19.46 -4.49 16.04
CA GLU A 197 -20.65 -4.41 15.19
C GLU A 197 -20.71 -5.54 14.16
N TRP A 198 -19.58 -5.82 13.50
CA TRP A 198 -19.48 -6.92 12.52
C TRP A 198 -19.88 -8.26 13.12
N LEU A 199 -19.41 -8.56 14.33
CA LEU A 199 -19.70 -9.82 15.03
C LEU A 199 -21.17 -9.97 15.45
N ARG A 200 -21.99 -8.92 15.35
CA ARG A 200 -23.45 -8.99 15.58
C ARG A 200 -24.23 -9.29 14.30
N LEU A 201 -23.58 -9.26 13.13
CA LEU A 201 -24.22 -9.66 11.89
C LEU A 201 -24.59 -11.15 11.94
N PRO A 202 -25.65 -11.56 11.23
CA PRO A 202 -26.07 -12.96 11.20
C PRO A 202 -25.00 -13.86 10.59
N ASP A 203 -25.16 -15.17 10.78
CA ASP A 203 -24.46 -16.14 9.95
C ASP A 203 -24.92 -16.03 8.50
N PHE A 204 -23.98 -15.78 7.60
CA PHE A 204 -24.24 -15.67 6.17
C PHE A 204 -24.28 -17.03 5.47
N GLY A 205 -23.75 -18.07 6.11
CA GLY A 205 -23.53 -19.39 5.51
C GLY A 205 -22.25 -19.42 4.66
N TRP A 206 -21.53 -20.53 4.77
CA TRP A 206 -20.22 -20.71 4.15
C TRP A 206 -20.05 -22.12 3.61
N TRP A 207 -19.38 -22.24 2.46
CA TRP A 207 -19.12 -23.51 1.81
C TRP A 207 -17.72 -23.56 1.19
N LEU A 208 -17.15 -24.76 1.11
CA LEU A 208 -15.89 -25.03 0.40
C LEU A 208 -16.08 -25.18 -1.12
N ASP A 209 -17.32 -25.24 -1.59
CA ASP A 209 -17.66 -25.40 -3.01
C ASP A 209 -18.87 -24.57 -3.42
N ALA A 210 -18.90 -24.19 -4.71
CA ALA A 210 -19.98 -23.40 -5.29
C ALA A 210 -21.34 -24.13 -5.37
N HIS A 211 -21.38 -25.46 -5.20
CA HIS A 211 -22.62 -26.25 -5.23
C HIS A 211 -23.26 -26.39 -3.84
N ARG A 212 -22.70 -25.74 -2.81
CA ARG A 212 -23.18 -25.77 -1.42
C ARG A 212 -23.18 -27.17 -0.78
N THR A 213 -22.29 -28.05 -1.23
CA THR A 213 -22.25 -29.45 -0.75
C THR A 213 -21.39 -29.66 0.49
N GLN A 214 -20.44 -28.77 0.76
CA GLN A 214 -19.49 -28.85 1.87
C GLN A 214 -19.62 -27.60 2.78
N PRO A 215 -20.62 -27.56 3.68
CA PRO A 215 -20.80 -26.42 4.57
C PRO A 215 -19.68 -26.32 5.61
N ILE A 216 -19.31 -25.09 5.96
CA ILE A 216 -18.42 -24.77 7.07
C ILE A 216 -19.10 -23.77 8.00
N ALA A 217 -18.95 -23.97 9.31
CA ALA A 217 -19.49 -23.05 10.30
C ALA A 217 -18.74 -21.71 10.25
N GLN A 218 -19.47 -20.59 10.34
CA GLN A 218 -18.89 -19.25 10.30
C GLN A 218 -17.87 -19.01 11.42
N GLU A 219 -18.06 -19.61 12.59
CA GLU A 219 -17.13 -19.52 13.70
C GLU A 219 -15.76 -20.10 13.35
N ARG A 220 -15.71 -21.16 12.51
CA ARG A 220 -14.46 -21.74 12.02
C ARG A 220 -13.76 -20.83 11.02
N VAL A 221 -14.53 -20.22 10.10
CA VAL A 221 -14.05 -19.18 9.17
C VAL A 221 -13.42 -18.02 9.93
N TRP A 222 -14.11 -17.51 10.95
CA TRP A 222 -13.63 -16.41 11.81
C TRP A 222 -12.50 -16.79 12.76
N ALA A 223 -12.33 -18.07 13.06
CA ALA A 223 -11.22 -18.59 13.85
C ALA A 223 -9.98 -18.90 13.00
N ALA A 224 -10.03 -18.64 11.69
CA ALA A 224 -8.98 -19.04 10.76
C ALA A 224 -8.74 -20.57 10.68
N ASP A 225 -9.75 -21.37 11.07
CA ASP A 225 -9.73 -22.83 11.08
C ASP A 225 -10.51 -23.38 9.86
N VAL A 226 -9.95 -23.19 8.67
CA VAL A 226 -10.56 -23.62 7.41
C VAL A 226 -9.80 -24.80 6.82
N PRO A 227 -10.49 -25.90 6.42
CA PRO A 227 -9.85 -27.00 5.70
C PRO A 227 -9.15 -26.50 4.43
N GLY A 228 -7.87 -26.80 4.29
CA GLY A 228 -7.01 -26.27 3.21
C GLY A 228 -6.12 -25.11 3.64
N GLY A 229 -6.42 -24.46 4.77
CA GLY A 229 -5.59 -23.39 5.35
C GLY A 229 -5.75 -22.04 4.65
N VAL A 230 -4.70 -21.24 4.69
CA VAL A 230 -4.64 -19.91 4.04
C VAL A 230 -4.89 -20.04 2.55
N HIS A 231 -5.51 -19.02 1.95
CA HIS A 231 -5.82 -18.99 0.53
C HIS A 231 -6.88 -20.00 0.08
N THR A 232 -7.56 -20.66 1.02
CA THR A 232 -8.72 -21.49 0.69
C THR A 232 -9.84 -20.61 0.16
N GLU A 233 -10.33 -20.94 -1.03
CA GLU A 233 -11.51 -20.33 -1.61
C GLU A 233 -12.76 -20.80 -0.84
N LEU A 234 -13.54 -19.83 -0.39
CA LEU A 234 -14.82 -20.04 0.26
C LEU A 234 -15.93 -19.39 -0.55
N PHE A 235 -17.12 -19.97 -0.44
CA PHE A 235 -18.33 -19.47 -1.07
C PHE A 235 -19.31 -19.04 0.01
N THR A 236 -19.90 -17.87 -0.16
CA THR A 236 -20.86 -17.27 0.77
C THR A 236 -21.84 -16.39 -0.02
N PRO A 237 -23.05 -16.08 0.46
CA PRO A 237 -23.99 -15.26 -0.29
C PRO A 237 -23.46 -13.84 -0.50
N GLN A 238 -23.87 -13.22 -1.60
CA GLN A 238 -23.53 -11.85 -1.97
C GLN A 238 -23.87 -10.84 -0.85
N ALA A 239 -24.87 -11.12 -0.02
CA ALA A 239 -25.19 -10.35 1.19
C ALA A 239 -23.97 -10.16 2.11
N PHE A 240 -23.14 -11.18 2.32
CA PHE A 240 -21.88 -11.07 3.08
C PHE A 240 -20.94 -10.06 2.42
N HIS A 241 -20.77 -10.17 1.10
CA HIS A 241 -19.84 -9.32 0.35
C HIS A 241 -20.27 -7.86 0.39
N ILE A 242 -21.58 -7.59 0.31
CA ILE A 242 -22.14 -6.25 0.46
C ILE A 242 -21.81 -5.68 1.85
N GLU A 243 -22.03 -6.45 2.93
CA GLU A 243 -21.68 -6.01 4.28
C GLU A 243 -20.17 -5.80 4.45
N HIS A 244 -19.33 -6.68 3.92
CA HIS A 244 -17.87 -6.49 3.91
C HIS A 244 -17.49 -5.15 3.27
N CYS A 245 -18.03 -4.86 2.08
CA CYS A 245 -17.76 -3.60 1.37
C CYS A 245 -18.21 -2.37 2.16
N LYS A 246 -19.37 -2.43 2.82
CA LYS A 246 -19.85 -1.35 3.70
C LYS A 246 -18.89 -1.13 4.86
N PHE A 247 -18.42 -2.20 5.50
CA PHE A 247 -17.51 -2.10 6.66
C PHE A 247 -16.13 -1.57 6.27
N VAL A 248 -15.56 -2.02 5.15
CA VAL A 248 -14.28 -1.48 4.64
C VAL A 248 -14.39 0.01 4.33
N MET A 249 -15.53 0.45 3.75
CA MET A 249 -15.79 1.87 3.50
C MET A 249 -15.95 2.68 4.79
N ARG A 250 -16.69 2.15 5.77
CA ARG A 250 -16.85 2.77 7.09
C ARG A 250 -15.50 2.92 7.78
N LEU A 251 -14.67 1.87 7.76
CA LEU A 251 -13.32 1.90 8.30
C LEU A 251 -12.52 3.04 7.64
N ARG A 252 -12.48 3.10 6.30
CA ARG A 252 -11.79 4.17 5.58
C ARG A 252 -12.27 5.56 5.99
N VAL A 253 -13.58 5.79 6.06
CA VAL A 253 -14.16 7.08 6.48
C VAL A 253 -13.75 7.43 7.90
N LYS A 254 -13.85 6.49 8.84
CA LYS A 254 -13.48 6.68 10.24
C LYS A 254 -11.99 7.04 10.40
N HIS A 255 -11.13 6.48 9.57
CA HIS A 255 -9.71 6.84 9.57
C HIS A 255 -9.41 8.22 9.01
N THR A 256 -10.31 8.85 8.25
CA THR A 256 -10.12 10.25 7.83
C THR A 256 -10.18 11.23 9.01
N THR A 257 -10.83 10.85 10.12
CA THR A 257 -10.90 11.66 11.35
C THR A 257 -9.90 11.19 12.41
N ARG A 258 -9.46 9.92 12.38
CA ARG A 258 -8.54 9.32 13.37
C ARG A 258 -7.08 9.39 12.91
N ARG A 259 -6.30 10.30 13.48
CA ARG A 259 -4.86 10.46 13.15
C ARG A 259 -3.91 9.53 13.91
N ASN A 260 -4.39 8.88 14.97
CA ASN A 260 -3.60 8.02 15.85
C ASN A 260 -3.73 6.53 15.52
N ARG A 261 -4.46 6.17 14.45
CA ARG A 261 -4.66 4.78 14.02
C ARG A 261 -4.34 4.63 12.53
N GLY A 262 -3.81 3.48 12.18
CA GLY A 262 -3.44 3.15 10.81
C GLY A 262 -4.54 2.40 10.09
N LEU A 263 -4.40 2.24 8.78
CA LEU A 263 -5.28 1.41 7.97
C LEU A 263 -4.55 0.16 7.50
N GLY A 264 -5.29 -0.95 7.39
CA GLY A 264 -4.82 -2.08 6.59
C GLY A 264 -4.66 -1.70 5.12
N TYR A 265 -4.00 -2.56 4.34
CA TYR A 265 -3.87 -2.35 2.88
C TYR A 265 -5.24 -2.23 2.18
N LEU A 266 -6.18 -3.10 2.55
CA LEU A 266 -7.53 -3.21 2.01
C LEU A 266 -8.28 -1.87 1.81
N PRO A 267 -8.52 -1.08 2.88
CA PRO A 267 -9.21 0.21 2.77
C PRO A 267 -8.38 1.31 2.08
N LEU A 268 -7.11 1.05 1.76
CA LEU A 268 -6.21 1.96 1.06
C LEU A 268 -6.07 1.65 -0.43
N ASP A 269 -6.27 0.40 -0.84
CA ASP A 269 -6.12 -0.06 -2.22
C ASP A 269 -7.23 0.49 -3.12
N PRO A 270 -6.91 1.33 -4.12
CA PRO A 270 -7.93 1.91 -4.99
C PRO A 270 -8.76 0.87 -5.73
N GLY A 271 -8.14 -0.24 -6.18
CA GLY A 271 -8.82 -1.31 -6.88
C GLY A 271 -9.89 -1.97 -6.00
N HIS A 272 -9.54 -2.27 -4.76
CA HIS A 272 -10.45 -2.79 -3.76
C HIS A 272 -11.57 -1.80 -3.44
N MET A 273 -11.26 -0.50 -3.32
CA MET A 273 -12.29 0.52 -3.06
C MET A 273 -13.25 0.68 -4.25
N TYR A 274 -12.79 0.59 -5.49
CA TYR A 274 -13.66 0.59 -6.67
C TYR A 274 -14.53 -0.67 -6.74
N HIS A 275 -13.95 -1.84 -6.43
CA HIS A 275 -14.69 -3.09 -6.30
C HIS A 275 -15.79 -2.96 -5.24
N CYS A 276 -15.47 -2.49 -4.03
CA CYS A 276 -16.46 -2.28 -2.98
C CYS A 276 -17.57 -1.33 -3.39
N LEU A 277 -17.22 -0.21 -4.04
CA LEU A 277 -18.22 0.73 -4.52
C LEU A 277 -19.16 0.06 -5.53
N HIS A 278 -18.61 -0.68 -6.50
CA HIS A 278 -19.39 -1.39 -7.49
C HIS A 278 -20.36 -2.40 -6.84
N ILE A 279 -19.86 -3.26 -5.94
CA ILE A 279 -20.69 -4.25 -5.22
C ILE A 279 -21.83 -3.60 -4.43
N MET A 280 -21.60 -2.44 -3.82
CA MET A 280 -22.65 -1.75 -3.05
C MET A 280 -23.67 -1.01 -3.91
N THR A 281 -23.32 -0.64 -5.14
CA THR A 281 -24.18 0.16 -6.04
C THR A 281 -24.83 -0.63 -7.16
N ASP A 282 -24.41 -1.88 -7.37
CA ASP A 282 -24.96 -2.76 -8.40
C ASP A 282 -26.38 -3.22 -7.99
N ASP A 283 -27.37 -2.61 -8.63
CA ASP A 283 -28.80 -2.81 -8.42
C ASP A 283 -29.31 -4.17 -8.93
N GLY A 284 -28.49 -4.88 -9.71
CA GLY A 284 -28.80 -6.21 -10.25
C GLY A 284 -28.29 -7.39 -9.42
N SER A 285 -27.55 -7.15 -8.34
CA SER A 285 -26.92 -8.24 -7.59
C SER A 285 -27.92 -8.93 -6.64
N ASP A 286 -28.32 -10.16 -6.97
CA ASP A 286 -29.15 -10.98 -6.07
C ASP A 286 -28.35 -11.33 -4.80
N PRO A 287 -28.80 -10.90 -3.60
CA PRO A 287 -28.07 -11.10 -2.33
C PRO A 287 -27.85 -12.59 -1.99
N THR A 288 -28.61 -13.49 -2.62
CA THR A 288 -28.53 -14.95 -2.42
C THR A 288 -27.55 -15.64 -3.35
N THR A 289 -27.07 -14.94 -4.40
CA THR A 289 -26.04 -15.43 -5.31
C THR A 289 -24.77 -15.71 -4.53
N LEU A 290 -24.10 -16.83 -4.81
CA LEU A 290 -22.82 -17.11 -4.16
C LEU A 290 -21.73 -16.22 -4.74
N THR A 291 -21.01 -15.57 -3.85
CA THR A 291 -19.76 -14.88 -4.13
C THR A 291 -18.59 -15.74 -3.65
N LYS A 292 -17.44 -15.57 -4.31
CA LYS A 292 -16.20 -16.25 -3.94
C LYS A 292 -15.37 -15.31 -3.09
N VAL A 293 -14.83 -15.85 -2.01
CA VAL A 293 -14.07 -15.14 -1.00
C VAL A 293 -12.82 -15.95 -0.66
N VAL A 294 -11.67 -15.29 -0.51
CA VAL A 294 -10.42 -15.96 -0.11
C VAL A 294 -9.95 -15.38 1.22
N LEU A 295 -9.99 -16.19 2.28
CA LEU A 295 -9.50 -15.79 3.60
C LEU A 295 -7.98 -15.66 3.61
N GLY A 296 -7.49 -14.62 4.27
CA GLY A 296 -6.06 -14.26 4.28
C GLY A 296 -5.60 -13.49 3.04
N GLU A 297 -6.49 -13.35 2.05
CA GLU A 297 -6.31 -12.61 0.81
C GLU A 297 -7.42 -11.59 0.57
N PHE A 298 -8.26 -11.29 1.57
CA PHE A 298 -9.12 -10.13 1.48
C PHE A 298 -8.20 -8.91 1.27
N GLY A 299 -8.11 -8.47 0.01
CA GLY A 299 -6.95 -7.72 -0.45
C GLY A 299 -6.75 -7.75 -1.96
N GLY A 300 -7.82 -7.87 -2.75
CA GLY A 300 -7.74 -7.79 -4.21
C GLY A 300 -7.72 -9.15 -4.88
N GLY A 301 -8.19 -9.20 -6.13
CA GLY A 301 -8.39 -10.43 -6.89
C GLY A 301 -7.13 -11.28 -7.07
N THR A 302 -7.29 -12.35 -7.85
CA THR A 302 -6.37 -13.48 -8.09
C THR A 302 -4.96 -13.14 -8.64
N SER A 303 -4.49 -11.90 -8.53
CA SER A 303 -3.20 -11.42 -9.03
C SER A 303 -2.44 -10.47 -8.07
N GLY A 304 -2.80 -10.37 -6.79
CA GLY A 304 -2.14 -9.45 -5.84
C GLY A 304 -1.97 -10.02 -4.43
N PHE A 305 -0.90 -10.79 -4.22
CA PHE A 305 -0.59 -11.53 -3.00
C PHE A 305 -0.49 -10.68 -1.71
N GLY A 306 -1.27 -11.05 -0.70
CA GLY A 306 -0.78 -11.18 0.68
C GLY A 306 -0.56 -9.92 1.51
N LEU A 307 -1.38 -8.86 1.36
CA LEU A 307 -1.20 -7.58 2.06
C LEU A 307 -2.19 -7.30 3.23
N GLY A 308 -3.06 -8.27 3.55
CA GLY A 308 -4.04 -8.13 4.65
C GLY A 308 -3.42 -7.92 6.04
N GLY A 309 -2.16 -8.31 6.23
CA GLY A 309 -1.43 -8.11 7.49
C GLY A 309 -0.63 -6.80 7.58
N GLU A 310 -0.65 -5.95 6.53
CA GLU A 310 0.06 -4.67 6.56
C GLU A 310 -0.71 -3.63 7.37
N CYS A 311 0.01 -2.69 7.96
CA CYS A 311 -0.56 -1.59 8.69
C CYS A 311 0.13 -0.29 8.30
N TYR A 312 -0.64 0.69 7.85
CA TYR A 312 -0.18 1.96 7.32
C TYR A 312 -0.66 3.12 8.19
N MET A 313 0.27 3.91 8.73
CA MET A 313 -0.05 5.07 9.57
C MET A 313 -0.05 6.37 8.74
N PRO A 314 -0.88 7.36 9.07
CA PRO A 314 -0.78 8.68 8.47
C PRO A 314 0.61 9.31 8.68
N ILE A 315 1.21 9.84 7.62
CA ILE A 315 2.45 10.63 7.67
C ILE A 315 2.05 12.05 8.09
N LEU A 316 2.45 12.44 9.30
CA LEU A 316 2.23 13.79 9.85
C LEU A 316 3.19 14.82 9.26
#